data_AF-A0A920FWR3-F1
#
_entry.id   AF-A0A920FWR3-F1
#
_cell.length_a   1.000
_cell.length_b   1.000
_cell.length_c   1.000
_cell.angle_alpha   90.00
_cell.angle_beta   90.00
_cell.angle_gamma   90.00
#
_symmetry.space_group_name_H-M   'P 1'
#
loop_
_entity.id
_entity.type
_entity.pdbx_description
1 polymer ?
#
loop_
_entity_poly.entity_id
_entity_poly.type
_entity_poly.pdbx_seq_one_letter_code
_entity_poly.pdbx_strand_id
1 'polypeptide(L)'
;MKKLLAMLILIPSLSWTSEVEQEAFQSPKLIGEGTLKVLMWEVYDLRLYTDGTAFSWQDKFMLEFDYSRELKKESVIDASLKEFKLQPNVTDKDIKAWEVFLEQVIQPVQKGTKANVFGLQKGKIIFHYEGSQPSTIENEDFARAFLNIWLGDKTSRPKLRSQLLNEY
;
A
#
# COMPACT_ATOMS: atom_id res chain seq x y z
N MET A 1 -49.79 18.39 24.35
CA MET A 1 -49.11 17.26 23.66
C MET A 1 -48.66 17.72 22.27
N LYS A 2 -47.38 18.08 22.09
CA LYS A 2 -46.78 18.25 20.76
C LYS A 2 -45.65 17.23 20.66
N LYS A 3 -45.86 16.18 19.87
CA LYS A 3 -44.86 15.15 19.60
C LYS A 3 -43.76 15.79 18.75
N LEU A 4 -42.54 15.89 19.29
CA LEU A 4 -41.35 16.20 18.50
C LEU A 4 -40.99 14.94 17.71
N LEU A 5 -41.12 15.02 16.39
CA LEU A 5 -40.66 14.00 15.45
C LEU A 5 -39.16 14.23 15.24
N ALA A 6 -38.33 13.40 15.87
CA ALA A 6 -36.89 13.37 15.59
C ALA A 6 -36.69 12.72 14.22
N MET A 7 -36.33 13.53 13.22
CA MET A 7 -35.96 13.04 11.90
C MET A 7 -34.50 12.58 11.97
N LEU A 8 -34.30 11.26 12.06
CA LEU A 8 -32.99 10.64 12.00
C LEU A 8 -32.47 10.81 10.57
N ILE A 9 -31.62 11.81 10.33
CA ILE A 9 -30.92 11.94 9.06
C ILE A 9 -29.83 10.88 9.06
N LEU A 10 -30.09 9.78 8.33
CA LEU A 10 -29.09 8.78 8.00
C LEU A 10 -28.13 9.44 7.01
N ILE A 11 -27.05 10.03 7.50
CA ILE A 11 -25.98 10.56 6.63
C ILE A 11 -25.28 9.32 6.07
N PRO A 12 -25.39 9.01 4.76
CA PRO A 12 -24.52 8.01 4.18
C PRO A 12 -23.10 8.54 4.35
N SER A 13 -22.26 7.78 5.05
CA SER A 13 -20.83 8.00 5.09
C SER A 13 -20.33 7.84 3.65
N LEU A 14 -20.31 8.94 2.88
CA LEU A 14 -19.51 9.03 1.68
C LEU A 14 -18.07 8.89 2.15
N SER A 15 -17.52 7.69 2.03
CA SER A 15 -16.09 7.50 2.04
C SER A 15 -15.55 8.37 0.92
N TRP A 16 -14.83 9.44 1.28
CA TRP A 16 -14.17 10.31 0.30
C TRP A 16 -13.02 9.51 -0.30
N THR A 17 -13.31 8.72 -1.33
CA THR A 17 -12.30 8.11 -2.19
C THR A 17 -11.47 9.26 -2.77
N SER A 18 -10.16 9.21 -2.52
CA SER A 18 -9.26 10.28 -2.92
C SER A 18 -9.28 10.51 -4.43
N GLU A 19 -8.99 11.73 -4.88
CA GLU A 19 -8.95 12.07 -6.31
C GLU A 19 -7.99 11.13 -7.08
N VAL A 20 -6.88 10.74 -6.44
CA VAL A 20 -5.95 9.73 -6.98
C VAL A 20 -6.57 8.34 -7.12
N GLU A 21 -7.38 7.89 -6.17
CA GLU A 21 -8.08 6.61 -6.29
C GLU A 21 -9.10 6.62 -7.43
N GLN A 22 -9.82 7.73 -7.63
CA GLN A 22 -10.79 7.86 -8.72
C GLN A 22 -10.11 7.97 -10.10
N GLU A 23 -8.98 8.68 -10.17
CA GLU A 23 -8.18 8.76 -11.39
C GLU A 23 -7.47 7.43 -11.71
N ALA A 24 -6.99 6.72 -10.68
CA ALA A 24 -6.30 5.44 -10.86
C ALA A 24 -7.29 4.30 -11.12
N PHE A 25 -8.41 4.21 -10.39
CA PHE A 25 -9.37 3.11 -10.45
C PHE A 25 -10.80 3.62 -10.58
N GLN A 26 -11.53 3.15 -11.61
CA GLN A 26 -12.96 3.42 -11.71
C GLN A 26 -13.79 2.53 -10.79
N SER A 27 -13.34 1.28 -10.56
CA SER A 27 -14.00 0.33 -9.67
C SER A 27 -12.98 -0.70 -9.18
N PRO A 28 -12.20 -0.39 -8.12
CA PRO A 28 -11.21 -1.31 -7.60
C PRO A 28 -11.90 -2.57 -7.05
N LYS A 29 -11.42 -3.75 -7.44
CA LYS A 29 -11.89 -5.06 -6.95
C LYS A 29 -10.79 -5.73 -6.14
N LEU A 30 -11.16 -6.24 -4.98
CA LEU A 30 -10.28 -6.98 -4.10
C LEU A 30 -9.87 -8.31 -4.76
N ILE A 31 -8.56 -8.55 -4.81
CA ILE A 31 -7.98 -9.84 -5.23
C ILE A 31 -7.71 -10.72 -4.01
N GLY A 32 -7.10 -10.15 -2.96
CA GLY A 32 -6.74 -10.87 -1.76
C GLY A 32 -6.29 -9.94 -0.64
N GLU A 33 -6.30 -10.45 0.58
CA GLU A 33 -5.93 -9.72 1.78
C GLU A 33 -5.20 -10.60 2.80
N GLY A 34 -4.42 -9.97 3.67
CA GLY A 34 -3.79 -10.63 4.81
C GLY A 34 -3.14 -9.65 5.77
N THR A 35 -2.77 -10.14 6.95
CA THR A 35 -2.20 -9.31 8.01
C THR A 35 -0.69 -9.55 8.11
N LEU A 36 0.10 -8.47 8.09
CA LEU A 36 1.50 -8.55 8.48
C LEU A 36 1.59 -8.61 10.02
N LYS A 37 2.20 -9.68 10.53
CA LYS A 37 2.60 -9.80 11.94
C LYS A 37 4.11 -9.88 12.08
N VAL A 38 4.65 -9.18 13.07
CA VAL A 38 6.05 -9.28 13.49
C VAL A 38 6.06 -9.79 14.93
N LEU A 39 6.64 -10.98 15.13
CA LEU A 39 6.43 -11.78 16.34
C LEU A 39 4.92 -11.99 16.56
N MET A 40 4.36 -11.47 17.66
CA MET A 40 2.94 -11.54 18.00
C MET A 40 2.16 -10.25 17.69
N TRP A 41 2.84 -9.21 17.20
CA TRP A 41 2.24 -7.89 17.00
C TRP A 41 1.72 -7.74 15.57
N GLU A 42 0.47 -7.30 15.45
CA GLU A 42 -0.14 -6.90 14.18
C GLU A 42 0.39 -5.53 13.77
N VAL A 43 0.96 -5.45 12.57
CA VAL A 43 1.56 -4.23 12.03
C VAL A 43 0.53 -3.51 11.17
N TYR A 44 -0.01 -4.19 10.18
CA TYR A 44 -1.11 -3.72 9.34
C TYR A 44 -1.84 -4.89 8.69
N ASP A 45 -3.09 -4.64 8.31
CA ASP A 45 -3.75 -5.40 7.26
C ASP A 45 -3.33 -4.84 5.89
N LEU A 46 -3.16 -5.73 4.93
CA LEU A 46 -2.77 -5.42 3.56
C LEU A 46 -3.76 -6.04 2.60
N ARG A 47 -4.23 -5.23 1.64
CA ARG A 47 -5.18 -5.66 0.62
C ARG A 47 -4.65 -5.32 -0.76
N LEU A 48 -4.83 -6.23 -1.72
CA LEU A 48 -4.50 -6.02 -3.12
C LEU A 48 -5.77 -5.81 -3.94
N TYR A 49 -5.83 -4.70 -4.67
CA TYR A 49 -6.92 -4.38 -5.58
C TYR A 49 -6.45 -4.21 -7.03
N THR A 50 -7.32 -4.56 -7.98
CA THR A 50 -7.14 -4.35 -9.43
C THR A 50 -8.42 -3.81 -10.06
N ASP A 51 -8.46 -3.61 -11.37
CA ASP A 51 -9.69 -3.29 -12.13
C ASP A 51 -10.63 -4.51 -12.32
N GLY A 52 -10.41 -5.61 -11.60
CA GLY A 52 -11.22 -6.82 -11.67
C GLY A 52 -10.67 -7.93 -12.56
N THR A 53 -9.45 -7.78 -13.05
CA THR A 53 -8.63 -8.85 -13.63
C THR A 53 -7.69 -9.43 -12.57
N ALA A 54 -7.14 -10.61 -12.82
CA ALA A 54 -6.07 -11.16 -11.99
C ALA A 54 -4.86 -10.21 -11.95
N PHE A 55 -4.09 -10.25 -10.86
CA PHE A 55 -2.88 -9.44 -10.73
C PHE A 55 -1.91 -9.69 -11.88
N SER A 56 -1.38 -8.60 -12.42
CA SER A 56 -0.40 -8.58 -13.49
C SER A 56 0.50 -7.36 -13.30
N TRP A 57 1.81 -7.53 -13.49
CA TRP A 57 2.77 -6.43 -13.38
C TRP A 57 2.63 -5.38 -14.50
N GLN A 58 1.88 -5.72 -15.56
CA GLN A 58 1.63 -4.87 -16.71
C GLN A 58 0.36 -4.03 -16.53
N ASP A 59 -0.49 -4.42 -15.59
CA ASP A 59 -1.73 -3.73 -15.26
C ASP A 59 -1.53 -2.81 -14.07
N LYS A 60 -2.50 -1.91 -13.86
CA LYS A 60 -2.54 -1.09 -12.66
C LYS A 60 -3.12 -1.89 -11.49
N PHE A 61 -2.55 -1.68 -10.31
CA PHE A 61 -3.02 -2.30 -9.07
C PHE A 61 -2.74 -1.37 -7.87
N MET A 62 -3.41 -1.64 -6.76
CA MET A 62 -3.27 -0.87 -5.51
C MET A 62 -3.04 -1.82 -4.34
N LEU A 63 -2.07 -1.47 -3.50
CA LEU A 63 -1.93 -2.02 -2.17
C LEU A 63 -2.51 -1.03 -1.15
N GLU A 64 -3.51 -1.45 -0.39
CA GLU A 64 -4.06 -0.69 0.74
C GLU A 64 -3.48 -1.24 2.05
N PHE A 65 -2.94 -0.33 2.86
CA PHE A 65 -2.41 -0.57 4.18
C PHE A 65 -3.37 0.01 5.22
N ASP A 66 -3.74 -0.80 6.21
CA ASP A 66 -4.50 -0.38 7.39
C ASP A 66 -3.64 -0.61 8.66
N TYR A 67 -3.02 0.46 9.16
CA TYR A 67 -1.99 0.36 10.20
C TYR A 67 -2.60 0.10 11.57
N SER A 68 -2.27 -1.05 12.16
CA SER A 68 -2.75 -1.45 13.48
C SER A 68 -1.94 -0.85 14.64
N ARG A 69 -0.87 -0.10 14.33
CA ARG A 69 0.03 0.52 15.30
C ARG A 69 0.81 1.69 14.71
N GLU A 70 1.40 2.50 15.58
CA GLU A 70 2.36 3.52 15.17
C GLU A 70 3.62 2.89 14.56
N LEU A 71 4.10 3.46 13.45
CA LEU A 71 5.41 3.18 12.88
C LEU A 71 6.16 4.47 12.63
N LYS A 72 7.41 4.49 13.09
CA LYS A 72 8.35 5.58 12.80
C LYS A 72 8.83 5.48 11.36
N LYS A 73 9.00 6.63 10.71
CA LYS A 73 9.49 6.73 9.33
C LYS A 73 10.77 5.93 9.13
N GLU A 74 11.76 6.12 10.00
CA GLU A 74 13.09 5.49 9.91
C GLU A 74 12.98 3.96 10.00
N SER A 75 12.05 3.44 10.83
CA SER A 75 11.83 2.00 10.95
C SER A 75 11.22 1.39 9.68
N VAL A 76 10.35 2.12 8.98
CA VAL A 76 9.78 1.68 7.71
C VAL A 76 10.84 1.72 6.60
N ILE A 77 11.67 2.75 6.58
CA ILE A 77 12.81 2.85 5.64
C ILE A 77 13.79 1.70 5.86
N ASP A 78 14.28 1.50 7.08
CA ASP A 78 15.21 0.41 7.43
C ASP A 78 14.67 -0.98 7.05
N ALA A 79 13.38 -1.21 7.27
CA ALA A 79 12.73 -2.46 6.89
C ALA A 79 12.69 -2.61 5.36
N SER A 80 12.35 -1.55 4.63
CA SER A 80 12.30 -1.55 3.16
C SER A 80 13.68 -1.80 2.56
N LEU A 81 14.74 -1.17 3.08
CA LEU A 81 16.12 -1.39 2.63
C LEU A 81 16.58 -2.83 2.86
N LYS A 82 16.14 -3.48 3.95
CA LYS A 82 16.42 -4.90 4.20
C LYS A 82 15.70 -5.81 3.19
N GLU A 83 14.46 -5.49 2.83
CA GLU A 83 13.71 -6.26 1.82
C GLU A 83 14.31 -6.09 0.42
N PHE A 84 14.82 -4.90 0.07
CA PHE A 84 15.52 -4.67 -1.20
C PHE A 84 16.74 -5.59 -1.37
N LYS A 85 17.48 -5.87 -0.30
CA LYS A 85 18.62 -6.80 -0.32
C LYS A 85 18.25 -8.25 -0.64
N LEU A 86 16.98 -8.63 -0.49
CA LEU A 86 16.50 -9.97 -0.82
C LEU A 86 16.22 -10.14 -2.32
N GLN A 87 16.13 -9.04 -3.06
CA GLN A 87 15.66 -9.05 -4.43
C GLN A 87 16.78 -9.38 -5.42
N PRO A 88 16.47 -10.16 -6.47
CA PRO A 88 17.44 -10.46 -7.50
C PRO A 88 17.79 -9.18 -8.24
N ASN A 89 19.06 -9.01 -8.58
CA ASN A 89 19.58 -7.89 -9.39
C ASN A 89 19.47 -6.50 -8.75
N VAL A 90 19.19 -6.39 -7.45
CA VAL A 90 19.31 -5.14 -6.70
C VAL A 90 20.71 -5.03 -6.11
N THR A 91 21.44 -3.96 -6.45
CA THR A 91 22.79 -3.71 -5.94
C THR A 91 22.79 -2.74 -4.76
N ASP A 92 23.87 -2.70 -3.97
CA ASP A 92 24.03 -1.71 -2.90
C ASP A 92 23.99 -0.26 -3.43
N LYS A 93 24.41 -0.04 -4.68
CA LYS A 93 24.31 1.26 -5.34
C LYS A 93 22.84 1.66 -5.56
N ASP A 94 22.01 0.71 -5.99
CA ASP A 94 20.58 0.94 -6.19
C ASP A 94 19.90 1.24 -4.86
N ILE A 95 20.18 0.43 -3.83
CA ILE A 95 19.65 0.62 -2.47
C ILE A 95 19.97 2.01 -1.94
N LYS A 96 21.23 2.46 -2.08
CA LYS A 96 21.63 3.81 -1.64
C LYS A 96 20.90 4.92 -2.42
N ALA A 97 20.67 4.74 -3.72
CA ALA A 97 19.91 5.69 -4.50
C ALA A 97 18.43 5.71 -4.09
N TRP A 98 17.85 4.54 -3.82
CA TRP A 98 16.43 4.37 -3.48
C TRP A 98 16.10 4.79 -2.05
N GLU A 99 17.07 4.80 -1.13
CA GLU A 99 16.90 5.40 0.20
C GLU A 99 16.41 6.86 0.10
N VAL A 100 16.89 7.63 -0.88
CA VAL A 100 16.43 9.01 -1.12
C VAL A 100 14.95 9.06 -1.52
N PHE A 101 14.48 8.10 -2.32
CA PHE A 101 13.07 8.00 -2.68
C PHE A 101 12.21 7.60 -1.48
N LEU A 102 12.69 6.65 -0.66
CA LEU A 102 12.01 6.28 0.59
C LEU A 102 11.90 7.46 1.55
N GLU A 103 12.96 8.26 1.70
CA GLU A 103 12.93 9.49 2.50
C GLU A 103 11.91 10.52 1.98
N GLN A 104 11.68 10.56 0.68
CA GLN A 104 10.68 11.44 0.08
C GLN A 104 9.25 10.96 0.32
N VAL A 105 8.98 9.66 0.21
CA VAL A 105 7.60 9.13 0.14
C VAL A 105 7.09 8.52 1.43
N ILE A 106 7.96 8.04 2.32
CA ILE A 106 7.55 7.40 3.57
C ILE A 106 7.21 8.45 4.62
N GLN A 107 6.03 8.31 5.22
CA GLN A 107 5.58 9.16 6.33
C GLN A 107 5.51 8.34 7.62
N PRO A 108 5.70 8.97 8.79
CA PRO A 108 5.35 8.33 10.05
C PRO A 108 3.83 8.08 10.06
N VAL A 109 3.42 6.93 10.60
CA VAL A 109 2.00 6.54 10.66
C VAL A 109 1.59 6.32 12.10
N GLN A 110 0.34 6.67 12.40
CA GLN A 110 -0.29 6.39 13.68
C GLN A 110 -1.15 5.13 13.56
N LYS A 111 -1.57 4.58 14.70
CA LYS A 111 -2.57 3.52 14.69
C LYS A 111 -3.87 4.04 14.05
N GLY A 112 -4.42 3.27 13.12
CA GLY A 112 -5.63 3.60 12.36
C GLY A 112 -5.36 4.43 11.10
N THR A 113 -4.12 4.83 10.84
CA THR A 113 -3.76 5.44 9.55
C THR A 113 -4.00 4.46 8.42
N LYS A 114 -4.58 4.93 7.32
CA LYS A 114 -4.62 4.21 6.05
C LYS A 114 -3.64 4.80 5.05
N ALA A 115 -3.05 3.96 4.22
CA ALA A 115 -2.23 4.39 3.09
C ALA A 115 -2.44 3.49 1.89
N ASN A 116 -2.40 4.09 0.70
CA ASN A 116 -2.52 3.40 -0.57
C ASN A 116 -1.24 3.57 -1.38
N VAL A 117 -0.75 2.47 -1.95
CA VAL A 117 0.39 2.44 -2.86
C VAL A 117 -0.06 1.89 -4.21
N PHE A 118 0.06 2.71 -5.25
CA PHE A 118 -0.41 2.43 -6.60
C PHE A 118 0.76 1.97 -7.47
N GLY A 119 0.67 0.77 -8.02
CA GLY A 119 1.51 0.33 -9.14
C GLY A 119 0.84 0.72 -10.45
N LEU A 120 1.47 1.59 -11.24
CA LEU A 120 0.96 2.04 -12.52
C LEU A 120 1.87 1.59 -13.67
N GLN A 121 1.35 1.67 -14.89
CA GLN A 121 2.11 1.38 -16.10
C GLN A 121 3.36 2.28 -16.21
N LYS A 122 4.38 1.77 -16.92
CA LYS A 122 5.65 2.49 -17.21
C LYS A 122 6.47 2.83 -15.96
N GLY A 123 6.35 2.06 -14.88
CA GLY A 123 7.22 2.21 -13.71
C GLY A 123 6.92 3.41 -12.82
N LYS A 124 5.70 3.95 -12.88
CA LYS A 124 5.23 4.98 -11.97
C LYS A 124 4.64 4.34 -10.71
N ILE A 125 5.07 4.82 -9.55
CA ILE A 125 4.52 4.43 -8.25
C ILE A 125 4.02 5.67 -7.50
N ILE A 126 2.81 5.58 -6.94
CA ILE A 126 2.20 6.67 -6.17
C ILE A 126 1.97 6.18 -4.73
N PHE A 127 2.34 7.03 -3.77
CA PHE A 127 2.11 6.84 -2.35
C PHE A 127 1.11 7.87 -1.86
N HIS A 128 0.05 7.42 -1.22
CA HIS A 128 -0.99 8.30 -0.69
C HIS A 128 -1.35 7.88 0.73
N TYR A 129 -1.02 8.72 1.71
CA TYR A 129 -1.44 8.55 3.09
C TYR A 129 -2.72 9.35 3.29
N GLU A 130 -3.70 8.80 4.00
CA GLU A 130 -4.97 9.47 4.24
C GLU A 130 -4.77 10.89 4.83
N GLY A 131 -5.40 11.89 4.22
CA GLY A 131 -5.29 13.29 4.63
C GLY A 131 -4.01 14.01 4.16
N SER A 132 -3.19 13.38 3.32
CA SER A 132 -1.95 13.96 2.79
C SER A 132 -1.96 14.07 1.26
N GLN A 133 -1.10 14.95 0.72
CA GLN A 133 -0.92 15.01 -0.73
C GLN A 133 -0.17 13.76 -1.25
N PRO A 134 -0.62 13.17 -2.37
CA PRO A 134 0.05 12.03 -2.98
C PRO A 134 1.48 12.37 -3.42
N SER A 135 2.39 11.42 -3.24
CA SER A 135 3.77 11.51 -3.69
C SER A 135 4.03 10.50 -4.81
N THR A 136 4.65 10.94 -5.89
CA THR A 136 4.94 10.10 -7.07
C THR A 136 6.44 9.92 -7.24
N ILE A 137 6.87 8.69 -7.56
CA ILE A 137 8.21 8.41 -8.08
C ILE A 137 8.08 7.76 -9.46
N GLU A 138 8.84 8.28 -10.43
CA GLU A 138 8.92 7.76 -11.79
C GLU A 138 10.28 7.07 -11.98
N ASN A 139 10.38 5.85 -11.45
CA ASN A 139 11.58 5.02 -11.58
C ASN A 139 11.14 3.55 -11.55
N GLU A 140 11.24 2.88 -12.69
CA GLU A 140 10.69 1.52 -12.86
C GLU A 140 11.33 0.50 -11.91
N ASP A 141 12.65 0.55 -11.76
CA ASP A 141 13.37 -0.39 -10.91
C ASP A 141 13.02 -0.21 -9.43
N PHE A 142 12.93 1.04 -8.95
CA PHE A 142 12.46 1.34 -7.60
C PHE A 142 11.00 0.93 -7.39
N ALA A 143 10.11 1.27 -8.33
CA ALA A 143 8.69 0.92 -8.23
C ALA A 143 8.51 -0.59 -8.13
N ARG A 144 9.20 -1.34 -9.01
CA ARG A 144 9.21 -2.80 -8.99
C ARG A 144 9.79 -3.33 -7.68
N ALA A 145 10.91 -2.76 -7.21
CA ALA A 145 11.53 -3.19 -5.97
C ALA A 145 10.63 -2.94 -4.75
N PHE A 146 10.01 -1.77 -4.65
CA PHE A 146 9.11 -1.45 -3.54
C PHE A 146 7.90 -2.40 -3.50
N LEU A 147 7.23 -2.61 -4.63
CA LEU A 147 6.04 -3.47 -4.69
C LEU A 147 6.40 -4.96 -4.49
N ASN A 148 7.59 -5.37 -4.90
CA ASN A 148 8.12 -6.72 -4.66
C ASN A 148 8.27 -7.09 -3.18
N ILE A 149 8.31 -6.12 -2.27
CA ILE A 149 8.33 -6.37 -0.82
C ILE A 149 7.15 -7.27 -0.42
N TRP A 150 6.00 -7.14 -1.08
CA TRP A 150 4.81 -7.95 -0.82
C TRP A 150 4.46 -8.91 -1.95
N LEU A 151 4.66 -8.49 -3.21
CA LEU A 151 4.16 -9.22 -4.38
C LEU A 151 5.24 -10.06 -5.08
N GLY A 152 6.52 -9.82 -4.76
CA GLY A 152 7.64 -10.47 -5.41
C GLY A 152 7.96 -11.84 -4.80
N ASP A 153 8.44 -12.77 -5.63
CA ASP A 153 8.73 -14.15 -5.22
C ASP A 153 9.82 -14.28 -4.13
N LYS A 154 10.64 -13.23 -3.95
CA LYS A 154 11.72 -13.17 -2.95
C LYS A 154 11.37 -12.36 -1.70
N THR A 155 10.09 -12.06 -1.48
CA THR A 155 9.61 -11.43 -0.24
C THR A 155 9.99 -12.23 1.00
N SER A 156 10.27 -11.55 2.12
CA SER A 156 10.39 -12.21 3.42
C SER A 156 9.05 -12.68 4.02
N ARG A 157 7.93 -12.45 3.32
CA ARG A 157 6.56 -12.74 3.75
C ARG A 157 5.80 -13.62 2.74
N PRO A 158 6.30 -14.81 2.38
CA PRO A 158 5.71 -15.64 1.31
C PRO A 158 4.26 -16.04 1.60
N LYS A 159 3.91 -16.31 2.87
CA LYS A 159 2.53 -16.61 3.24
C LYS A 159 1.60 -15.43 2.95
N LEU A 160 2.00 -14.21 3.35
CA LEU A 160 1.23 -12.99 3.10
C LEU A 160 1.04 -12.77 1.60
N ARG A 161 2.12 -12.93 0.81
CA ARG A 161 2.07 -12.86 -0.66
C ARG A 161 1.00 -13.80 -1.24
N SER A 162 0.99 -15.07 -0.84
CA SER A 162 -0.02 -16.03 -1.32
C SER A 162 -1.44 -15.61 -0.96
N GLN A 163 -1.67 -14.93 0.18
CA GLN A 163 -2.99 -14.40 0.53
C GLN A 163 -3.40 -13.24 -0.39
N LEU A 164 -2.47 -12.33 -0.68
CA LEU A 164 -2.71 -11.18 -1.55
C LEU A 164 -3.00 -11.60 -2.98
N LEU A 165 -2.26 -12.60 -3.48
CA LEU A 165 -2.39 -13.09 -4.85
C LEU A 165 -3.43 -14.21 -5.01
N ASN A 166 -4.04 -14.66 -3.90
CA ASN A 166 -5.02 -15.75 -3.87
C ASN A 166 -4.48 -17.07 -4.48
N GLU A 167 -3.25 -17.45 -4.12
CA GLU A 167 -2.51 -18.60 -4.67
C GLU A 167 -2.54 -19.86 -3.76
N TYR A 168 -3.70 -20.20 -3.18
CA TYR A 168 -3.83 -21.31 -2.22
C TYR A 168 -4.01 -22.69 -2.86
#